data_AF-A0A956EVW0-F1
#
_entry.id   AF-A0A956EVW0-F1
#
_cell.length_a   1.000
_cell.length_b   1.000
_cell.length_c   1.000
_cell.angle_alpha   90.00
_cell.angle_beta   90.00
_cell.angle_gamma   90.00
#
_symmetry.space_group_name_H-M   'P 1'
#
loop_
_entity.id
_entity.type
_entity.pdbx_description
1 polymer ?
#
loop_
_entity_poly.entity_id
_entity_poly.type
_entity_poly.pdbx_seq_one_letter_code
_entity_poly.pdbx_strand_id
1 'polypeptide(L)'
;MRRLLASALLPLLFSGCGGDAEVSEAPEATAQQDFGAVLTFATFAQQLAEATDDKRAVAEGLNLDESDGLGEDAATCYKKDFDGPDGRAGVDNQFAVLLPLIKTFVGEDNIDVLLEAAITNGQLLIVMDLQGLDNLDDDPDVKLRLGAGTGSVLQDTTGAYELYQTFGYNREEAPTSDFAGYVKDGTLYANAAEAWLPVRVLDADFNLHVRNAKVEFKLTRETQVGGVFVEGIVSGGINVDDFKEIIAGLNISSDLQKLATSVIGGTADLAPDGDGVCQEVSAALKFRASPAYILDQE
;
A
#
# COMPACT_ATOMS: atom_id res chain seq x y z
N MET A 1 -39.75 20.22 -62.08
CA MET A 1 -40.01 18.77 -62.18
C MET A 1 -39.85 18.34 -63.64
N ARG A 2 -39.15 17.20 -63.88
CA ARG A 2 -38.80 16.51 -65.16
C ARG A 2 -37.61 17.14 -65.94
N ARG A 3 -36.39 16.52 -65.95
CA ARG A 3 -35.87 15.33 -66.70
C ARG A 3 -35.90 15.59 -68.23
N LEU A 4 -34.90 15.32 -69.07
CA LEU A 4 -33.72 14.43 -69.10
C LEU A 4 -32.90 14.72 -70.40
N LEU A 5 -31.72 14.06 -70.55
CA LEU A 5 -30.83 13.85 -71.73
C LEU A 5 -29.57 14.74 -71.75
N ALA A 6 -28.32 14.29 -71.48
CA ALA A 6 -27.50 13.14 -71.92
C ALA A 6 -26.63 13.41 -73.16
N SER A 7 -25.32 13.50 -72.97
CA SER A 7 -24.20 13.08 -73.84
C SER A 7 -22.90 13.51 -73.14
N ALA A 8 -22.00 12.64 -72.65
CA ALA A 8 -21.22 11.55 -73.25
C ALA A 8 -19.73 11.96 -73.34
N LEU A 9 -18.88 10.96 -73.07
CA LEU A 9 -17.43 10.80 -73.30
C LEU A 9 -16.41 11.13 -72.19
N LEU A 10 -15.82 10.00 -71.79
CA LEU A 10 -14.63 9.65 -71.02
C LEU A 10 -13.36 9.78 -71.92
N PRO A 11 -12.13 9.39 -71.46
CA PRO A 11 -11.16 10.08 -70.64
C PRO A 11 -9.86 10.45 -71.40
N LEU A 12 -8.98 11.27 -70.80
CA LEU A 12 -7.54 11.23 -71.08
C LEU A 12 -6.77 11.36 -69.76
N LEU A 13 -6.23 10.22 -69.34
CA LEU A 13 -5.16 10.08 -68.36
C LEU A 13 -3.89 10.76 -68.90
N PHE A 14 -3.26 11.63 -68.12
CA PHE A 14 -1.81 11.73 -68.03
C PHE A 14 -1.41 12.23 -66.65
N SER A 15 -0.97 11.26 -65.85
CA SER A 15 0.03 11.29 -64.78
C SER A 15 0.89 12.54 -64.63
N GLY A 16 1.04 13.03 -63.39
CA GLY A 16 2.17 13.89 -63.01
C GLY A 16 2.15 14.40 -61.58
N CYS A 17 2.77 13.64 -60.66
CA CYS A 17 3.29 14.03 -59.34
C CYS A 17 2.39 14.84 -58.38
N GLY A 18 1.44 14.17 -57.73
CA GLY A 18 1.05 14.50 -56.36
C GLY A 18 1.61 13.41 -55.46
N GLY A 19 2.70 13.66 -54.74
CA GLY A 19 3.17 12.73 -53.72
C GLY A 19 2.13 12.69 -52.61
N ASP A 20 1.42 11.58 -52.52
CA ASP A 20 0.62 11.24 -51.35
C ASP A 20 1.60 11.10 -50.18
N ALA A 21 1.74 12.17 -49.41
CA ALA A 21 2.25 12.08 -48.06
C ALA A 21 1.19 11.33 -47.27
N GLU A 22 1.37 10.01 -47.17
CA GLU A 22 0.78 9.23 -46.08
C GLU A 22 1.17 9.96 -44.79
N VAL A 23 0.19 10.62 -44.19
CA VAL A 23 0.28 11.07 -42.81
C VAL A 23 0.30 9.78 -42.00
N SER A 24 1.50 9.24 -41.81
CA SER A 24 1.77 8.26 -40.77
C SER A 24 1.34 8.93 -39.48
N GLU A 25 0.20 8.50 -38.92
CA GLU A 25 -0.11 8.76 -37.52
C GLU A 25 1.12 8.29 -36.73
N ALA A 26 1.83 9.25 -36.14
CA ALA A 26 2.85 8.91 -35.16
C ALA A 26 2.14 8.13 -34.06
N PRO A 27 2.70 7.01 -33.58
CA PRO A 27 2.14 6.38 -32.39
C PRO A 27 2.05 7.45 -31.30
N GLU A 28 0.87 7.62 -30.71
CA GLU A 28 0.74 8.38 -29.49
C GLU A 28 1.71 7.74 -28.50
N ALA A 29 2.85 8.39 -28.26
CA ALA A 29 3.71 8.04 -27.16
C ALA A 29 2.87 8.30 -25.91
N THR A 30 2.29 7.25 -25.34
CA THR A 30 1.87 7.26 -23.94
C THR A 30 3.10 7.66 -23.17
N ALA A 31 3.15 8.91 -22.71
CA ALA A 31 4.23 9.38 -21.90
C ALA A 31 4.19 8.54 -20.62
N GLN A 32 5.19 7.69 -20.43
CA GLN A 32 5.42 6.98 -19.18
C GLN A 32 5.45 8.01 -18.06
N GLN A 33 4.49 7.94 -17.14
CA GLN A 33 4.36 8.87 -16.02
C GLN A 33 4.83 8.18 -14.76
N ASP A 34 6.04 8.51 -14.32
CA ASP A 34 6.44 8.16 -12.97
C ASP A 34 5.63 9.02 -11.98
N PHE A 35 5.10 8.36 -10.95
CA PHE A 35 4.23 8.97 -9.95
C PHE A 35 4.88 8.93 -8.58
N GLY A 36 5.15 10.10 -8.03
CA GLY A 36 5.62 10.28 -6.67
C GLY A 36 4.49 10.59 -5.69
N ALA A 37 4.54 9.99 -4.50
CA ALA A 37 3.65 10.30 -3.41
C ALA A 37 4.35 10.24 -2.04
N VAL A 38 3.71 10.86 -1.07
CA VAL A 38 4.13 10.85 0.33
C VAL A 38 2.94 10.46 1.20
N LEU A 39 3.16 9.58 2.17
CA LEU A 39 2.11 9.21 3.11
C LEU A 39 1.66 10.44 3.90
N THR A 40 0.35 10.65 3.94
CA THR A 40 -0.29 11.74 4.69
C THR A 40 -1.24 11.22 5.76
N PHE A 41 -1.44 9.91 5.82
CA PHE A 41 -2.22 9.24 6.86
C PHE A 41 -1.83 7.77 6.93
N ALA A 42 -1.79 7.20 8.14
CA ALA A 42 -1.73 5.76 8.34
C ALA A 42 -2.40 5.35 9.65
N THR A 43 -2.99 4.16 9.68
CA THR A 43 -3.54 3.52 10.88
C THR A 43 -3.47 2.01 10.74
N PHE A 44 -3.38 1.29 11.85
CA PHE A 44 -3.50 -0.16 11.84
C PHE A 44 -4.89 -0.59 11.39
N ALA A 45 -4.94 -1.54 10.47
CA ALA A 45 -6.17 -2.15 9.99
C ALA A 45 -6.89 -2.87 11.15
N GLN A 46 -8.21 -2.68 11.26
CA GLN A 46 -8.97 -3.09 12.43
C GLN A 46 -9.80 -4.35 12.18
N GLN A 47 -10.17 -5.02 13.28
CA GLN A 47 -11.29 -5.95 13.29
C GLN A 47 -12.59 -5.15 13.39
N LEU A 48 -13.49 -5.35 12.43
CA LEU A 48 -14.73 -4.58 12.27
C LEU A 48 -15.95 -5.30 12.84
N ALA A 49 -15.93 -6.62 12.87
CA ALA A 49 -17.01 -7.43 13.45
C ALA A 49 -16.46 -8.71 14.10
N GLU A 50 -17.11 -9.11 15.19
CA GLU A 50 -16.87 -10.40 15.83
C GLU A 50 -17.48 -11.55 15.03
N ALA A 51 -16.93 -12.74 15.22
CA ALA A 51 -17.49 -13.96 14.65
C ALA A 51 -18.89 -14.24 15.26
N THR A 52 -19.75 -14.88 14.46
CA THR A 52 -21.05 -15.41 14.90
C THR A 52 -21.13 -16.90 14.59
N ASP A 53 -22.18 -17.58 15.04
CA ASP A 53 -22.35 -19.03 14.80
C ASP A 53 -22.28 -19.41 13.32
N ASP A 54 -22.67 -18.50 12.42
CA ASP A 54 -22.75 -18.74 10.97
C ASP A 54 -21.70 -17.95 10.15
N LYS A 55 -20.86 -17.11 10.78
CA LYS A 55 -19.91 -16.22 10.06
C LYS A 55 -18.60 -16.04 10.80
N ARG A 56 -17.51 -15.89 10.05
CA ARG A 56 -16.21 -15.49 10.61
C ARG A 56 -16.24 -14.04 11.06
N ALA A 57 -15.26 -13.68 11.88
CA ALA A 57 -15.00 -12.28 12.19
C ALA A 57 -14.61 -11.53 10.91
N VAL A 58 -14.88 -10.23 10.88
CA VAL A 58 -14.54 -9.37 9.73
C VAL A 58 -13.36 -8.48 10.13
N ALA A 59 -12.31 -8.47 9.32
CA ALA A 59 -11.17 -7.59 9.51
C ALA A 59 -10.71 -6.98 8.19
N GLU A 60 -10.12 -5.80 8.29
CA GLU A 60 -9.35 -5.19 7.20
C GLU A 60 -7.99 -5.90 7.10
N GLY A 61 -7.46 -6.12 5.90
CA GLY A 61 -6.18 -6.83 5.72
C GLY A 61 -6.01 -7.31 4.29
N LEU A 62 -5.10 -8.24 4.03
CA LEU A 62 -5.00 -8.95 2.76
C LEU A 62 -4.85 -10.45 3.04
N ASN A 63 -5.16 -11.29 2.05
CA ASN A 63 -4.83 -12.71 2.10
C ASN A 63 -3.35 -12.88 1.75
N LEU A 64 -2.55 -13.33 2.71
CA LEU A 64 -1.08 -13.43 2.64
C LEU A 64 -0.62 -14.83 2.25
N ASP A 65 -1.35 -15.87 2.64
CA ASP A 65 -0.98 -17.27 2.46
C ASP A 65 -1.77 -18.03 1.36
N GLU A 66 -2.71 -17.33 0.71
CA GLU A 66 -3.64 -17.84 -0.30
C GLU A 66 -4.61 -18.92 0.23
N SER A 67 -4.79 -18.99 1.54
CA SER A 67 -5.71 -19.87 2.23
C SER A 67 -6.97 -19.13 2.67
N ASP A 68 -8.06 -19.86 2.86
CA ASP A 68 -9.27 -19.34 3.53
C ASP A 68 -9.34 -19.88 4.97
N GLY A 69 -8.18 -20.10 5.60
CA GLY A 69 -7.91 -20.71 6.89
C GLY A 69 -9.11 -20.76 7.84
N LEU A 70 -9.66 -21.96 8.02
CA LEU A 70 -10.77 -22.20 8.94
C LEU A 70 -10.30 -22.49 10.38
N GLY A 71 -8.99 -22.38 10.64
CA GLY A 71 -8.36 -22.66 11.93
C GLY A 71 -8.30 -24.15 12.27
N GLU A 72 -8.31 -25.02 11.27
CA GLU A 72 -8.27 -26.47 11.44
C GLU A 72 -6.93 -27.10 11.07
N ASP A 73 -6.06 -26.33 10.40
CA ASP A 73 -4.77 -26.80 9.94
C ASP A 73 -3.61 -26.21 10.75
N ALA A 74 -2.50 -26.95 10.73
CA ALA A 74 -1.26 -26.51 11.38
C ALA A 74 -0.51 -25.45 10.55
N ALA A 75 -0.93 -25.19 9.30
CA ALA A 75 -0.27 -24.20 8.44
C ALA A 75 -0.58 -22.78 8.91
N THR A 76 -1.80 -22.53 9.39
CA THR A 76 -2.22 -21.28 10.03
C THR A 76 -2.09 -21.32 11.56
N CYS A 77 -1.42 -22.33 12.11
CA CYS A 77 -1.34 -22.56 13.56
C CYS A 77 -2.70 -22.59 14.27
N TYR A 78 -3.69 -23.20 13.62
CA TYR A 78 -5.07 -23.31 14.09
C TYR A 78 -5.71 -21.94 14.34
N LYS A 79 -5.22 -20.92 13.63
CA LYS A 79 -5.81 -19.59 13.61
C LYS A 79 -6.81 -19.50 12.48
N LYS A 80 -7.95 -18.90 12.82
CA LYS A 80 -8.99 -18.62 11.84
C LYS A 80 -8.68 -17.30 11.18
N ASP A 81 -8.79 -17.29 9.86
CA ASP A 81 -8.69 -16.08 9.06
C ASP A 81 -9.99 -15.29 9.18
N PHE A 82 -9.94 -14.04 8.74
CA PHE A 82 -11.09 -13.16 8.69
C PHE A 82 -11.77 -13.19 7.33
N ASP A 83 -13.02 -12.75 7.29
CA ASP A 83 -13.61 -12.23 6.06
C ASP A 83 -13.23 -10.75 5.91
N GLY A 84 -12.99 -10.31 4.68
CA GLY A 84 -12.82 -8.90 4.35
C GLY A 84 -14.15 -8.13 4.36
N PRO A 85 -14.15 -6.80 4.57
CA PRO A 85 -15.36 -5.98 4.52
C PRO A 85 -16.04 -5.97 3.14
N ASP A 86 -15.29 -6.29 2.10
CA ASP A 86 -15.73 -6.50 0.71
C ASP A 86 -16.24 -7.93 0.43
N GLY A 87 -16.20 -8.81 1.43
CA GLY A 87 -16.71 -10.17 1.37
C GLY A 87 -15.73 -11.22 0.83
N ARG A 88 -14.47 -10.84 0.57
CA ARG A 88 -13.43 -11.83 0.27
C ARG A 88 -13.06 -12.64 1.50
N ALA A 89 -12.63 -13.87 1.28
CA ALA A 89 -12.24 -14.80 2.33
C ALA A 89 -10.72 -14.77 2.56
N GLY A 90 -10.29 -15.28 3.73
CA GLY A 90 -8.88 -15.55 4.00
C GLY A 90 -8.06 -14.31 4.33
N VAL A 91 -8.66 -13.30 4.96
CA VAL A 91 -7.91 -12.10 5.35
C VAL A 91 -7.05 -12.41 6.56
N ASP A 92 -5.73 -12.20 6.42
CA ASP A 92 -4.75 -12.32 7.49
C ASP A 92 -4.52 -10.95 8.14
N ASN A 93 -4.95 -10.80 9.40
CA ASN A 93 -4.64 -9.62 10.22
C ASN A 93 -4.80 -9.93 11.72
N GLN A 94 -4.10 -10.94 12.21
CA GLN A 94 -4.23 -11.37 13.61
C GLN A 94 -3.74 -10.34 14.61
N PHE A 95 -2.90 -9.40 14.18
CA PHE A 95 -2.57 -8.23 14.97
C PHE A 95 -3.80 -7.38 15.35
N ALA A 96 -4.85 -7.36 14.52
CA ALA A 96 -6.07 -6.61 14.81
C ALA A 96 -6.75 -7.02 16.13
N VAL A 97 -6.66 -8.29 16.50
CA VAL A 97 -7.21 -8.83 17.76
C VAL A 97 -6.51 -8.20 18.98
N LEU A 98 -5.28 -7.74 18.81
CA LEU A 98 -4.48 -7.13 19.88
C LEU A 98 -4.75 -5.64 20.05
N LEU A 99 -5.26 -4.96 19.01
CA LEU A 99 -5.46 -3.51 19.03
C LEU A 99 -6.34 -3.03 20.19
N PRO A 100 -7.47 -3.68 20.56
CA PRO A 100 -8.27 -3.27 21.72
C PRO A 100 -7.49 -3.38 23.05
N LEU A 101 -6.66 -4.41 23.20
CA LEU A 101 -5.82 -4.58 24.38
C LEU A 101 -4.75 -3.49 24.45
N ILE A 102 -4.07 -3.20 23.33
CA ILE A 102 -3.05 -2.16 23.26
C ILE A 102 -3.70 -0.80 23.58
N LYS A 103 -4.85 -0.48 22.99
CA LYS A 103 -5.64 0.73 23.26
C LYS A 103 -5.99 0.89 24.75
N THR A 104 -6.23 -0.19 25.47
CA THR A 104 -6.48 -0.14 26.92
C THR A 104 -5.25 0.33 27.73
N PHE A 105 -4.03 0.01 27.26
CA PHE A 105 -2.79 0.41 27.94
C PHE A 105 -2.28 1.77 27.50
N VAL A 106 -2.37 2.09 26.21
CA VAL A 106 -1.83 3.33 25.64
C VAL A 106 -2.85 4.46 25.70
N GLY A 107 -4.15 4.15 25.86
CA GLY A 107 -5.27 5.08 25.71
C GLY A 107 -5.89 4.97 24.32
N GLU A 108 -7.21 4.86 24.24
CA GLU A 108 -7.95 4.47 23.03
C GLU A 108 -7.69 5.39 21.82
N ASP A 109 -7.56 6.69 22.06
CA ASP A 109 -7.30 7.70 21.02
C ASP A 109 -5.79 7.87 20.72
N ASN A 110 -4.89 7.33 21.54
CA ASN A 110 -3.50 7.76 21.50
C ASN A 110 -2.72 7.16 20.33
N ILE A 111 -2.97 5.92 19.90
CA ILE A 111 -2.15 5.31 18.83
C ILE A 111 -2.37 6.02 17.48
N ASP A 112 -3.63 6.22 17.12
CA ASP A 112 -4.00 6.85 15.84
C ASP A 112 -3.58 8.32 15.82
N VAL A 113 -3.81 9.05 16.92
CA VAL A 113 -3.38 10.45 17.07
C VAL A 113 -1.85 10.59 17.04
N LEU A 114 -1.11 9.64 17.62
CA LEU A 114 0.35 9.68 17.61
C LEU A 114 0.93 9.41 16.21
N LEU A 115 0.36 8.45 15.47
CA LEU A 115 0.73 8.21 14.07
C LEU A 115 0.41 9.41 13.19
N GLU A 116 -0.79 9.98 13.34
CA GLU A 116 -1.19 11.19 12.63
C GLU A 116 -0.25 12.35 12.93
N ALA A 117 0.08 12.58 14.20
CA ALA A 117 1.01 13.61 14.62
C ALA A 117 2.41 13.39 14.03
N ALA A 118 2.93 12.17 14.06
CA ALA A 118 4.23 11.81 13.52
C ALA A 118 4.32 12.00 12.00
N ILE A 119 3.26 11.69 11.26
CA ILE A 119 3.20 11.93 9.81
C ILE A 119 3.14 13.44 9.55
N THR A 120 2.23 14.12 10.25
CA THR A 120 1.92 15.53 10.04
C THR A 120 3.12 16.43 10.36
N ASN A 121 3.92 16.09 11.38
CA ASN A 121 5.12 16.83 11.75
C ASN A 121 6.40 16.37 11.00
N GLY A 122 6.31 15.36 10.13
CA GLY A 122 7.42 14.81 9.36
C GLY A 122 8.39 13.91 10.13
N GLN A 123 8.07 13.50 11.37
CA GLN A 123 8.85 12.47 12.10
C GLN A 123 8.73 11.11 11.40
N LEU A 124 7.53 10.78 10.93
CA LEU A 124 7.25 9.59 10.13
C LEU A 124 7.03 10.02 8.68
N LEU A 125 8.12 10.11 7.92
CA LEU A 125 8.07 10.44 6.50
C LEU A 125 8.30 9.18 5.66
N ILE A 126 7.24 8.69 5.01
CA ILE A 126 7.32 7.56 4.08
C ILE A 126 7.01 8.08 2.68
N VAL A 127 7.94 7.86 1.76
CA VAL A 127 7.81 8.22 0.35
C VAL A 127 7.52 6.99 -0.50
N MET A 128 6.77 7.22 -1.56
CA MET A 128 6.30 6.24 -2.52
C MET A 128 6.65 6.73 -3.92
N ASP A 129 7.22 5.86 -4.75
CA ASP A 129 7.44 6.09 -6.16
C ASP A 129 6.86 4.92 -6.95
N LEU A 130 6.03 5.23 -7.93
CA LEU A 130 5.41 4.26 -8.84
C LEU A 130 5.95 4.51 -10.24
N GLN A 131 6.76 3.57 -10.72
CA GLN A 131 7.49 3.66 -11.97
C GLN A 131 6.85 2.81 -13.04
N GLY A 132 6.95 3.27 -14.30
CA GLY A 132 6.45 2.52 -15.45
C GLY A 132 4.94 2.56 -15.62
N LEU A 133 4.26 3.52 -14.98
CA LEU A 133 2.82 3.68 -15.11
C LEU A 133 2.49 4.42 -16.41
N ASP A 134 1.93 3.69 -17.36
CA ASP A 134 1.43 4.19 -18.65
C ASP A 134 -0.07 4.46 -18.62
N ASN A 135 -0.83 3.68 -17.82
CA ASN A 135 -2.28 3.80 -17.70
C ASN A 135 -2.76 3.67 -16.25
N LEU A 136 -3.55 4.64 -15.77
CA LEU A 136 -4.09 4.63 -14.42
C LEU A 136 -5.17 3.57 -14.19
N ASP A 137 -5.85 3.12 -15.25
CA ASP A 137 -6.96 2.17 -15.12
C ASP A 137 -6.47 0.73 -15.25
N ASP A 138 -5.67 0.41 -16.26
CA ASP A 138 -5.15 -0.93 -16.52
C ASP A 138 -3.73 -0.89 -17.07
N ASP A 139 -2.77 -1.41 -16.30
CA ASP A 139 -1.35 -1.43 -16.62
C ASP A 139 -0.73 -2.78 -16.20
N PRO A 140 -0.19 -3.59 -17.13
CA PRO A 140 0.26 -4.94 -16.81
C PRO A 140 1.58 -5.02 -16.03
N ASP A 141 2.40 -3.97 -16.01
CA ASP A 141 3.74 -4.03 -15.39
C ASP A 141 4.14 -2.67 -14.82
N VAL A 142 4.13 -2.58 -13.49
CA VAL A 142 4.56 -1.38 -12.77
C VAL A 142 5.49 -1.76 -11.62
N LYS A 143 6.30 -0.81 -11.17
CA LYS A 143 7.18 -0.99 -10.01
C LYS A 143 6.86 0.04 -8.94
N LEU A 144 6.54 -0.45 -7.75
CA LEU A 144 6.35 0.37 -6.57
C LEU A 144 7.62 0.35 -5.72
N ARG A 145 8.11 1.51 -5.33
CA ARG A 145 9.17 1.67 -4.34
C ARG A 145 8.67 2.45 -3.14
N LEU A 146 8.82 1.86 -1.96
CA LEU A 146 8.56 2.50 -0.67
C LEU A 146 9.88 2.75 0.06
N GLY A 147 9.93 3.80 0.89
CA GLY A 147 11.08 4.00 1.77
C GLY A 147 10.88 5.14 2.75
N ALA A 148 11.79 5.22 3.72
CA ALA A 148 11.93 6.42 4.55
C ALA A 148 12.26 7.62 3.66
N GLY A 149 11.63 8.75 3.95
CA GLY A 149 11.83 10.00 3.21
C GLY A 149 12.77 10.96 3.92
N THR A 150 13.33 11.88 3.14
CA THR A 150 14.02 13.09 3.61
C THR A 150 13.35 14.33 3.04
N GLY A 151 13.41 15.43 3.77
CA GLY A 151 12.82 16.70 3.38
C GLY A 151 12.11 17.36 4.55
N SER A 152 11.55 18.55 4.32
CA SER A 152 10.72 19.24 5.31
C SER A 152 9.28 19.13 4.90
N VAL A 153 8.42 18.69 5.81
CA VAL A 153 6.97 18.69 5.62
C VAL A 153 6.44 20.09 5.89
N LEU A 154 5.87 20.71 4.85
CA LEU A 154 5.16 21.97 4.92
C LEU A 154 3.66 21.74 5.05
N GLN A 155 3.01 22.62 5.81
CA GLN A 155 1.57 22.64 6.02
C GLN A 155 1.03 24.01 5.65
N ASP A 156 -0.21 24.03 5.17
CA ASP A 156 -0.93 25.26 4.92
C ASP A 156 -1.47 25.89 6.22
N THR A 157 -2.19 27.01 6.10
CA THR A 157 -2.76 27.72 7.26
C THR A 157 -3.85 26.97 8.01
N THR A 158 -4.34 25.86 7.45
CA THR A 158 -5.33 24.96 8.07
C THR A 158 -4.69 23.77 8.77
N GLY A 159 -3.37 23.61 8.66
CA GLY A 159 -2.63 22.45 9.15
C GLY A 159 -2.66 21.26 8.18
N ALA A 160 -3.22 21.44 6.98
CA ALA A 160 -3.22 20.40 5.95
C ALA A 160 -1.87 20.34 5.24
N TYR A 161 -1.49 19.14 4.80
CA TYR A 161 -0.25 18.90 4.07
C TYR A 161 -0.21 19.69 2.74
N GLU A 162 0.87 20.42 2.48
CA GLU A 162 1.03 21.10 1.18
C GLU A 162 1.34 20.06 0.07
N LEU A 163 0.59 20.10 -1.03
CA LEU A 163 0.78 19.16 -2.14
C LEU A 163 2.04 19.47 -2.97
N TYR A 164 2.55 18.47 -3.69
CA TYR A 164 3.66 18.61 -4.65
C TYR A 164 4.97 19.10 -4.05
N GLN A 165 5.17 18.84 -2.76
CA GLN A 165 6.46 19.02 -2.12
C GLN A 165 7.49 18.02 -2.68
N THR A 166 8.76 18.36 -2.56
CA THR A 166 9.86 17.52 -3.04
C THR A 166 10.52 16.80 -1.87
N PHE A 167 10.66 15.48 -1.99
CA PHE A 167 11.32 14.61 -1.01
C PHE A 167 12.39 13.76 -1.69
N GLY A 168 13.27 13.16 -0.91
CA GLY A 168 14.20 12.12 -1.36
C GLY A 168 14.13 10.90 -0.45
N TYR A 169 14.84 9.83 -0.80
CA TYR A 169 14.94 8.64 0.06
C TYR A 169 15.99 8.82 1.18
N ASN A 170 15.67 8.38 2.40
CA ASN A 170 16.60 8.28 3.51
C ASN A 170 17.15 6.85 3.65
N ARG A 171 18.11 6.50 2.80
CA ARG A 171 18.71 5.15 2.79
C ARG A 171 19.62 4.86 3.98
N GLU A 172 20.10 5.91 4.66
CA GLU A 172 20.85 5.76 5.92
C GLU A 172 19.94 5.33 7.07
N GLU A 173 18.68 5.78 7.04
CA GLU A 173 17.70 5.48 8.07
C GLU A 173 17.04 4.11 7.87
N ALA A 174 16.59 3.79 6.66
CA ALA A 174 15.96 2.51 6.34
C ALA A 174 16.22 2.08 4.89
N PRO A 175 16.29 0.77 4.59
CA PRO A 175 16.29 0.28 3.22
C PRO A 175 15.02 0.68 2.47
N THR A 176 15.13 0.82 1.14
CA THR A 176 13.94 0.90 0.28
C THR A 176 13.34 -0.49 0.06
N SER A 177 12.04 -0.53 -0.20
CA SER A 177 11.28 -1.75 -0.49
C SER A 177 10.74 -1.65 -1.91
N ASP A 178 11.14 -2.58 -2.78
CA ASP A 178 10.77 -2.61 -4.19
C ASP A 178 9.78 -3.74 -4.46
N PHE A 179 8.67 -3.41 -5.10
CA PHE A 179 7.61 -4.35 -5.46
C PHE A 179 7.37 -4.30 -6.97
N ALA A 180 7.29 -5.47 -7.59
CA ALA A 180 6.70 -5.59 -8.93
C ALA A 180 5.18 -5.73 -8.79
N GLY A 181 4.40 -5.18 -9.71
CA GLY A 181 2.95 -5.26 -9.66
C GLY A 181 2.28 -4.93 -10.97
N TYR A 182 0.96 -4.77 -10.91
CA TYR A 182 0.13 -4.35 -12.04
C TYR A 182 -1.01 -3.47 -11.54
N VAL A 183 -1.58 -2.67 -12.43
CA VAL A 183 -2.81 -1.91 -12.19
C VAL A 183 -3.96 -2.57 -12.94
N LYS A 184 -5.10 -2.71 -12.26
CA LYS A 184 -6.33 -3.22 -12.85
C LYS A 184 -7.53 -2.49 -12.27
N ASP A 185 -8.43 -2.04 -13.12
CA ASP A 185 -9.63 -1.29 -12.75
C ASP A 185 -9.32 -0.11 -11.78
N GLY A 186 -8.19 0.58 -11.98
CA GLY A 186 -7.76 1.72 -11.16
C GLY A 186 -7.10 1.35 -9.82
N THR A 187 -6.84 0.07 -9.57
CA THR A 187 -6.22 -0.44 -8.34
C THR A 187 -4.89 -1.10 -8.66
N LEU A 188 -3.84 -0.68 -7.96
CA LEU A 188 -2.53 -1.33 -8.01
C LEU A 188 -2.51 -2.55 -7.09
N TYR A 189 -1.99 -3.65 -7.62
CA TYR A 189 -1.72 -4.89 -6.91
C TYR A 189 -0.22 -5.18 -6.98
N ALA A 190 0.46 -5.07 -5.84
CA ALA A 190 1.86 -5.41 -5.72
C ALA A 190 2.03 -6.90 -5.37
N ASN A 191 2.93 -7.58 -6.08
CA ASN A 191 3.40 -8.91 -5.70
C ASN A 191 4.10 -8.84 -4.34
N ALA A 192 4.14 -9.98 -3.65
CA ALA A 192 4.75 -10.03 -2.33
C ALA A 192 6.27 -9.78 -2.38
N ALA A 193 6.76 -8.94 -1.47
CA ALA A 193 8.18 -8.64 -1.29
C ALA A 193 8.47 -8.30 0.18
N GLU A 194 9.76 -8.17 0.54
CA GLU A 194 10.11 -7.68 1.88
C GLU A 194 9.93 -6.17 1.95
N ALA A 195 9.34 -5.69 3.05
CA ALA A 195 9.13 -4.27 3.29
C ALA A 195 9.78 -3.80 4.59
N TRP A 196 10.32 -2.58 4.56
CA TRP A 196 10.92 -1.91 5.71
C TRP A 196 10.17 -0.62 5.98
N LEU A 197 9.40 -0.61 7.08
CA LEU A 197 8.64 0.56 7.50
C LEU A 197 9.39 1.29 8.62
N PRO A 198 9.82 2.54 8.44
CA PRO A 198 10.40 3.30 9.52
C PRO A 198 9.31 3.61 10.56
N VAL A 199 9.49 3.21 11.81
CA VAL A 199 8.59 3.60 12.90
C VAL A 199 9.29 4.66 13.74
N ARG A 200 8.76 5.88 13.68
CA ARG A 200 9.30 7.07 14.35
C ARG A 200 8.18 7.79 15.08
N VAL A 201 7.81 7.29 16.25
CA VAL A 201 6.67 7.80 17.02
C VAL A 201 7.07 7.94 18.48
N LEU A 202 7.08 9.18 19.00
CA LEU A 202 7.59 9.50 20.34
C LEU A 202 9.04 9.02 20.53
N ASP A 203 9.25 8.09 21.47
CA ASP A 203 10.55 7.48 21.78
C ASP A 203 10.79 6.17 20.99
N ALA A 204 9.82 5.72 20.19
CA ALA A 204 9.96 4.54 19.36
C ALA A 204 10.67 4.91 18.06
N ASP A 205 11.86 4.33 17.87
CA ASP A 205 12.72 4.53 16.72
C ASP A 205 13.32 3.18 16.29
N PHE A 206 12.67 2.53 15.32
CA PHE A 206 13.12 1.26 14.77
C PHE A 206 12.58 1.03 13.35
N ASN A 207 13.22 0.16 12.57
CA ASN A 207 12.70 -0.25 11.27
C ASN A 207 11.92 -1.54 11.43
N LEU A 208 10.62 -1.48 11.19
CA LEU A 208 9.76 -2.65 11.21
C LEU A 208 9.98 -3.44 9.91
N HIS A 209 10.43 -4.68 10.06
CA HIS A 209 10.54 -5.61 8.95
C HIS A 209 9.21 -6.33 8.75
N VAL A 210 8.57 -6.11 7.60
CA VAL A 210 7.33 -6.74 7.21
C VAL A 210 7.65 -7.72 6.08
N ARG A 211 7.54 -9.01 6.39
CA ARG A 211 7.89 -10.13 5.51
C ARG A 211 6.73 -10.47 4.59
N ASN A 212 7.05 -10.91 3.38
CA ASN A 212 6.05 -11.29 2.37
C ASN A 212 4.93 -10.24 2.22
N ALA A 213 5.31 -8.96 2.29
CA ALA A 213 4.39 -7.84 2.31
C ALA A 213 3.67 -7.72 0.96
N LYS A 214 2.35 -7.66 0.99
CA LYS A 214 1.49 -7.36 -0.16
C LYS A 214 0.95 -5.94 0.00
N VAL A 215 0.91 -5.20 -1.10
CA VAL A 215 0.37 -3.84 -1.14
C VAL A 215 -0.76 -3.77 -2.16
N GLU A 216 -1.90 -3.23 -1.75
CA GLU A 216 -3.03 -2.95 -2.63
C GLU A 216 -3.50 -1.52 -2.41
N PHE A 217 -3.62 -0.74 -3.48
CA PHE A 217 -4.14 0.63 -3.34
C PHE A 217 -4.85 1.15 -4.58
N LYS A 218 -5.83 2.02 -4.36
CA LYS A 218 -6.56 2.69 -5.43
C LYS A 218 -5.86 3.97 -5.86
N LEU A 219 -5.72 4.14 -7.17
CA LEU A 219 -5.23 5.36 -7.81
C LEU A 219 -6.43 6.25 -8.13
N THR A 220 -6.53 7.41 -7.50
CA THR A 220 -7.64 8.36 -7.74
C THR A 220 -7.11 9.66 -8.28
N ARG A 221 -7.39 9.95 -9.55
CA ARG A 221 -7.08 11.26 -10.15
C ARG A 221 -8.05 12.31 -9.62
N GLU A 222 -7.51 13.38 -9.03
CA GLU A 222 -8.34 14.49 -8.57
C GLU A 222 -8.28 15.67 -9.53
N THR A 223 -9.45 16.12 -10.00
CA THR A 223 -9.54 17.13 -11.06
C THR A 223 -9.41 18.56 -10.52
N GLN A 224 -9.75 18.81 -9.25
CA GLN A 224 -9.75 20.16 -8.70
C GLN A 224 -8.34 20.63 -8.30
N VAL A 225 -7.57 19.75 -7.66
CA VAL A 225 -6.20 20.05 -7.19
C VAL A 225 -5.11 19.44 -8.08
N GLY A 226 -5.52 18.63 -9.06
CA GLY A 226 -4.61 17.85 -9.90
C GLY A 226 -3.99 16.67 -9.17
N GLY A 227 -3.25 15.84 -9.91
CA GLY A 227 -2.46 14.75 -9.36
C GLY A 227 -3.28 13.49 -9.07
N VAL A 228 -2.58 12.48 -8.56
CA VAL A 228 -3.14 11.17 -8.21
C VAL A 228 -3.00 10.97 -6.70
N PHE A 229 -4.11 10.70 -6.05
CA PHE A 229 -4.19 10.38 -4.63
C PHE A 229 -4.29 8.88 -4.46
N VAL A 230 -3.71 8.38 -3.39
CA VAL A 230 -3.66 6.95 -3.08
C VAL A 230 -4.36 6.69 -1.77
N GLU A 231 -5.20 5.66 -1.75
CA GLU A 231 -5.73 5.05 -0.54
C GLU A 231 -5.58 3.54 -0.67
N GLY A 232 -5.00 2.90 0.35
CA GLY A 232 -4.74 1.48 0.28
C GLY A 232 -4.30 0.85 1.59
N ILE A 233 -3.76 -0.34 1.47
CA ILE A 233 -3.34 -1.20 2.56
C ILE A 233 -2.03 -1.89 2.22
N VAL A 234 -1.15 -1.98 3.20
CA VAL A 234 0.01 -2.88 3.19
C VAL A 234 -0.20 -3.93 4.27
N SER A 235 -0.06 -5.19 3.92
CA SER A 235 -0.22 -6.33 4.83
C SER A 235 0.99 -7.24 4.72
N GLY A 236 1.39 -7.87 5.82
CA GLY A 236 2.46 -8.88 5.80
C GLY A 236 2.69 -9.50 7.18
N GLY A 237 3.67 -10.40 7.24
CA GLY A 237 4.07 -11.07 8.48
C GLY A 237 5.14 -10.26 9.21
N ILE A 238 4.99 -10.10 10.53
CA ILE A 238 6.03 -9.54 11.39
C ILE A 238 6.55 -10.66 12.28
N ASN A 239 7.87 -10.85 12.31
CA ASN A 239 8.45 -11.93 13.10
C ASN A 239 8.22 -11.69 14.61
N VAL A 240 7.87 -12.76 15.31
CA VAL A 240 7.59 -12.73 16.75
C VAL A 240 8.81 -12.31 17.56
N ASP A 241 10.02 -12.69 17.14
CA ASP A 241 11.24 -12.29 17.82
C ASP A 241 11.57 -10.81 17.58
N ASP A 242 11.34 -10.29 16.37
CA ASP A 242 11.46 -8.84 16.08
C ASP A 242 10.54 -8.04 17.02
N PHE A 243 9.29 -8.49 17.22
CA PHE A 243 8.38 -7.87 18.18
C PHE A 243 8.90 -7.92 19.62
N LYS A 244 9.49 -9.05 20.05
CA LYS A 244 10.05 -9.18 21.40
C LYS A 244 11.21 -8.21 21.61
N GLU A 245 12.07 -8.04 20.61
CA GLU A 245 13.17 -7.08 20.65
C GLU A 245 12.65 -5.64 20.74
N ILE A 246 11.65 -5.28 19.93
CA ILE A 246 10.99 -3.97 20.00
C ILE A 246 10.43 -3.74 21.41
N ILE A 247 9.65 -4.67 21.95
CA ILE A 247 9.04 -4.57 23.29
C ILE A 247 10.11 -4.42 24.38
N ALA A 248 11.23 -5.13 24.27
CA ALA A 248 12.34 -5.03 25.23
C ALA A 248 13.02 -3.65 25.19
N GLY A 249 13.03 -2.98 24.04
CA GLY A 249 13.51 -1.60 23.88
C GLY A 249 12.56 -0.53 24.41
N LEU A 250 11.28 -0.85 24.64
CA LEU A 250 10.31 0.11 25.15
C LEU A 250 10.51 0.39 26.64
N ASN A 251 10.37 1.66 27.03
CA ASN A 251 10.44 2.13 28.41
C ASN A 251 9.13 1.85 29.19
N ILE A 252 8.79 0.56 29.35
CA ILE A 252 7.59 0.10 30.06
C ILE A 252 7.96 -0.88 31.18
N SER A 253 7.01 -1.21 32.07
CA SER A 253 7.29 -2.10 33.19
C SER A 253 7.61 -3.53 32.71
N SER A 254 8.49 -4.23 33.43
CA SER A 254 8.90 -5.61 33.09
C SER A 254 7.74 -6.60 33.05
N ASP A 255 6.69 -6.36 33.85
CA ASP A 255 5.50 -7.21 33.86
C ASP A 255 4.67 -7.00 32.59
N LEU A 256 4.58 -5.75 32.11
CA LEU A 256 3.92 -5.45 30.86
C LEU A 256 4.70 -5.98 29.65
N GLN A 257 6.05 -5.94 29.68
CA GLN A 257 6.88 -6.56 28.64
C GLN A 257 6.62 -8.08 28.55
N LYS A 258 6.56 -8.79 29.68
CA LYS A 258 6.27 -10.24 29.70
C LYS A 258 4.86 -10.54 29.19
N LEU A 259 3.88 -9.72 29.56
CA LEU A 259 2.52 -9.86 29.06
C LEU A 259 2.48 -9.66 27.55
N ALA A 260 3.05 -8.57 27.04
CA ALA A 260 3.06 -8.25 25.61
C ALA A 260 3.76 -9.34 24.79
N THR A 261 4.94 -9.81 25.23
CA THR A 261 5.68 -10.88 24.54
C THR A 261 4.93 -12.22 24.55
N SER A 262 4.25 -12.56 25.65
CA SER A 262 3.41 -13.76 25.73
C SER A 262 2.18 -13.66 24.82
N VAL A 263 1.57 -12.49 24.73
CA VAL A 263 0.39 -12.26 23.89
C VAL A 263 0.75 -12.33 22.42
N ILE A 264 1.83 -11.64 22.00
CA ILE A 264 2.29 -11.65 20.60
C ILE A 264 2.61 -13.07 20.12
N GLY A 265 3.36 -13.85 20.91
CA GLY A 265 3.65 -15.24 20.55
C GLY A 265 2.40 -16.13 20.47
N GLY A 266 1.36 -15.83 21.26
CA GLY A 266 0.08 -16.52 21.20
C GLY A 266 -0.78 -16.14 20.00
N THR A 267 -0.47 -15.04 19.32
CA THR A 267 -1.24 -14.51 18.19
C THR A 267 -0.63 -14.88 16.83
N ALA A 268 0.60 -15.38 16.80
CA ALA A 268 1.26 -15.81 15.58
C ALA A 268 0.44 -16.85 14.80
N ASP A 269 0.39 -16.65 13.50
CA ASP A 269 -0.50 -17.33 12.54
C ASP A 269 0.18 -17.63 11.21
N LEU A 270 1.34 -17.02 10.94
CA LEU A 270 2.09 -17.21 9.72
C LEU A 270 3.44 -17.90 9.97
N ALA A 271 3.98 -18.46 8.89
CA ALA A 271 5.31 -19.07 8.83
C ALA A 271 5.56 -20.11 9.93
N PRO A 272 4.85 -21.26 9.93
CA PRO A 272 5.11 -22.35 10.86
C PRO A 272 6.52 -22.92 10.68
N ASP A 273 7.20 -23.17 11.79
CA ASP A 273 8.49 -23.86 11.81
C ASP A 273 8.34 -25.38 11.63
N GLY A 274 9.45 -26.11 11.74
CA GLY A 274 9.46 -27.58 11.61
C GLY A 274 8.65 -28.32 12.68
N ASP A 275 8.32 -27.66 13.79
CA ASP A 275 7.50 -28.19 14.87
C ASP A 275 6.03 -27.70 14.78
N GLY A 276 5.70 -26.90 13.75
CA GLY A 276 4.37 -26.36 13.52
C GLY A 276 4.04 -25.13 14.35
N VAL A 277 5.04 -24.43 14.90
CA VAL A 277 4.85 -23.19 15.65
C VAL A 277 5.03 -22.00 14.72
N CYS A 278 4.02 -21.15 14.61
CA CYS A 278 4.07 -19.94 13.78
C CYS A 278 5.03 -18.92 14.37
N GLN A 279 5.86 -18.36 13.49
CA GLN A 279 6.92 -17.43 13.85
C GLN A 279 6.59 -15.99 13.46
N GLU A 280 5.47 -15.77 12.78
CA GLU A 280 5.05 -14.46 12.29
C GLU A 280 3.61 -14.17 12.69
N VAL A 281 3.35 -12.90 13.01
CA VAL A 281 2.01 -12.36 13.21
C VAL A 281 1.62 -11.57 11.97
N SER A 282 0.51 -11.92 11.34
CA SER A 282 -0.06 -11.13 10.26
C SER A 282 -0.57 -9.79 10.78
N ALA A 283 -0.19 -8.73 10.07
CA ALA A 283 -0.61 -7.37 10.40
C ALA A 283 -0.87 -6.60 9.12
N ALA A 284 -1.75 -5.59 9.22
CA ALA A 284 -2.01 -4.68 8.12
C ALA A 284 -2.08 -3.22 8.57
N LEU A 285 -1.62 -2.34 7.69
CA LEU A 285 -1.62 -0.88 7.85
C LEU A 285 -2.37 -0.26 6.68
N LYS A 286 -3.44 0.48 6.98
CA LYS A 286 -4.11 1.32 6.01
C LYS A 286 -3.37 2.63 5.89
N PHE A 287 -3.31 3.17 4.68
CA PHE A 287 -2.64 4.43 4.44
C PHE A 287 -3.36 5.28 3.38
N ARG A 288 -3.08 6.58 3.42
CA ARG A 288 -3.32 7.50 2.31
C ARG A 288 -2.04 8.21 1.96
N ALA A 289 -1.86 8.48 0.67
CA ALA A 289 -0.73 9.25 0.18
C ALA A 289 -1.18 10.36 -0.78
N SER A 290 -0.43 11.45 -0.79
CA SER A 290 -0.71 12.63 -1.60
C SER A 290 0.42 12.88 -2.61
N PRO A 291 0.12 13.50 -3.76
CA PRO A 291 1.11 13.78 -4.79
C PRO A 291 2.34 14.52 -4.27
N ALA A 292 3.52 14.04 -4.64
CA ALA A 292 4.82 14.63 -4.31
C ALA A 292 5.82 14.40 -5.46
N TYR A 293 6.92 15.15 -5.45
CA TYR A 293 8.07 14.86 -6.32
C TYR A 293 9.11 14.07 -5.52
N ILE A 294 9.50 12.90 -6.02
CA ILE A 294 10.54 12.09 -5.41
C ILE A 294 11.83 12.26 -6.20
N LEU A 295 12.85 12.80 -5.55
CA LEU A 295 14.21 12.89 -6.09
C LEU A 295 14.97 11.64 -5.68
N ASP A 296 15.16 10.74 -6.63
CA ASP A 296 16.12 9.65 -6.48
C ASP A 296 17.48 10.13 -6.98
N GLN A 297 18.32 10.64 -6.06
CA GLN A 297 19.73 10.83 -6.37
C GLN A 297 20.45 9.51 -6.07
N GLU A 298 20.87 8.81 -7.14
CA GLU A 298 21.80 7.68 -7.07
C GLU A 298 23.17 8.08 -6.52
#